data_AF-A0A8S3QUJ2-F1
#
_entry.id   AF-A0A8S3QUJ2-F1
#
_cell.length_a   1.000
_cell.length_b   1.000
_cell.length_c   1.000
_cell.angle_alpha   90.00
_cell.angle_beta   90.00
_cell.angle_gamma   90.00
#
_symmetry.space_group_name_H-M   'P 1'
#
loop_
_entity.id
_entity.type
_entity.pdbx_description
1 polymer ?
#
loop_
_entity_poly.entity_id
_entity_poly.type
_entity_poly.pdbx_seq_one_letter_code
_entity_poly.pdbx_strand_id
1 'polypeptide(L)'
;MSIHFADSHQFKSFVKFRMALKIVNHDYQSHLKCYLFSDFYDAECLLDNPFFRERTQECDLCMDTHEVKLMTESKHWLVRRHCQQQQPFVFKPKLVPTVTFEDVVDLYNKNKDVLDTSVARFYSSDQEVPDIGSLFGLKDNDNLKKKTGLSVNWVSKNMVSSQILRKMFPRPEFVPPESEVALEKTLYIDGPKSQLFEVIGGFYQAYEECSDVCSPLHVDLKEGDIVVFGPAMWRLNIMPNMEDTSIVYVGSFTV
;
A
#
# COMPACT_ATOMS: atom_id res chain seq x y z
N MET A 1 7.79 -36.01 16.76
CA MET A 1 8.44 -35.23 15.68
C MET A 1 7.76 -33.87 15.69
N SER A 2 8.36 -32.89 16.36
CA SER A 2 7.71 -31.60 16.59
C SER A 2 7.95 -30.68 15.40
N ILE A 3 6.89 -30.35 14.66
CA ILE A 3 6.95 -29.36 13.59
C ILE A 3 6.83 -28.00 14.26
N HIS A 4 7.96 -27.28 14.36
CA HIS A 4 7.92 -25.86 14.64
C HIS A 4 7.43 -25.14 13.37
N PHE A 5 6.20 -24.63 13.41
CA PHE A 5 5.84 -23.53 12.53
C PHE A 5 6.65 -22.31 12.98
N ALA A 6 7.40 -21.72 12.07
CA ALA A 6 7.99 -20.42 12.28
C ALA A 6 6.90 -19.37 12.00
N ASP A 7 6.55 -18.55 12.99
CA ASP A 7 5.61 -17.45 12.82
C ASP A 7 6.24 -16.36 11.94
N SER A 8 6.11 -16.52 10.62
CA SER A 8 6.56 -15.54 9.64
C SER A 8 5.52 -14.43 9.48
N HIS A 9 5.72 -13.31 10.19
CA HIS A 9 4.86 -12.13 10.01
C HIS A 9 5.16 -11.45 8.66
N GLN A 10 4.11 -11.19 7.88
CA GLN A 10 4.19 -10.39 6.67
C GLN A 10 4.06 -8.91 7.01
N PHE A 11 4.98 -8.07 6.54
CA PHE A 11 4.99 -6.61 6.74
C PHE A 11 4.72 -5.89 5.42
N LYS A 12 4.08 -4.72 5.45
CA LYS A 12 3.89 -3.89 4.26
C LYS A 12 4.79 -2.65 4.31
N SER A 13 5.33 -2.27 3.16
CA SER A 13 6.13 -1.06 2.95
C SER A 13 5.54 -0.19 1.85
N PHE A 14 5.50 1.12 2.09
CA PHE A 14 4.89 2.13 1.20
C PHE A 14 5.88 3.26 0.95
N VAL A 15 5.84 3.88 -0.22
CA VAL A 15 6.56 5.14 -0.47
C VAL A 15 5.56 6.22 -0.87
N LYS A 16 5.55 7.37 -0.18
CA LYS A 16 4.57 8.46 -0.42
C LYS A 16 5.16 9.61 -1.21
N PHE A 17 4.33 10.23 -2.06
CA PHE A 17 4.60 11.52 -2.71
C PHE A 17 3.42 12.51 -2.49
N ARG A 18 3.59 13.50 -1.58
CA ARG A 18 2.75 14.71 -1.26
C ARG A 18 1.32 14.52 -0.65
N MET A 19 0.55 15.61 -0.39
CA MET A 19 -0.34 15.83 0.80
C MET A 19 -1.53 16.80 0.53
N ALA A 20 -2.60 17.02 1.33
CA ALA A 20 -3.32 16.29 2.42
C ALA A 20 -4.62 17.10 2.83
N LEU A 21 -5.46 16.60 3.77
CA LEU A 21 -6.75 17.17 4.25
C LEU A 21 -7.95 16.99 3.25
N LYS A 22 -9.27 17.15 3.56
CA LYS A 22 -10.01 17.44 4.83
C LYS A 22 -11.20 16.48 5.11
N ILE A 23 -12.49 16.91 5.12
CA ILE A 23 -13.59 16.22 5.88
C ILE A 23 -15.00 16.32 5.21
N VAL A 24 -15.78 15.21 5.20
CA VAL A 24 -17.17 14.99 5.75
C VAL A 24 -17.60 13.52 5.45
N ASN A 25 -18.47 12.92 6.28
CA ASN A 25 -18.91 11.49 6.24
C ASN A 25 -20.45 11.35 6.05
N HIS A 26 -20.95 10.11 5.89
CA HIS A 26 -22.27 9.64 5.38
C HIS A 26 -22.44 9.75 3.85
N ASP A 27 -23.05 8.80 3.14
CA ASP A 27 -24.09 7.86 3.58
C ASP A 27 -24.05 6.45 2.90
N TYR A 28 -24.83 5.50 3.44
CA TYR A 28 -25.08 4.16 2.89
C TYR A 28 -25.84 4.22 1.55
N GLN A 29 -25.44 3.44 0.53
CA GLN A 29 -26.42 2.65 -0.25
C GLN A 29 -25.83 1.51 -1.10
N SER A 30 -26.69 0.52 -1.32
CA SER A 30 -26.39 -0.83 -1.81
C SER A 30 -26.54 -1.00 -3.32
N HIS A 31 -25.60 -1.69 -3.97
CA HIS A 31 -25.87 -2.47 -5.19
C HIS A 31 -25.06 -3.77 -5.21
N LEU A 32 -25.71 -4.91 -5.52
CA LEU A 32 -25.04 -6.21 -5.64
C LEU A 32 -24.03 -6.17 -6.80
N LYS A 33 -22.76 -6.40 -6.51
CA LYS A 33 -21.78 -6.84 -7.50
C LYS A 33 -21.90 -8.37 -7.65
N CYS A 34 -22.11 -8.84 -8.88
CA CYS A 34 -21.88 -10.24 -9.22
C CYS A 34 -20.37 -10.46 -9.30
N TYR A 35 -19.81 -11.23 -8.36
CA TYR A 35 -18.40 -11.59 -8.37
C TYR A 35 -18.15 -12.80 -9.27
N LEU A 36 -17.06 -12.79 -10.04
CA LEU A 36 -16.56 -14.01 -10.68
C LEU A 36 -15.79 -14.83 -9.64
N PHE A 37 -16.16 -16.10 -9.48
CA PHE A 37 -15.51 -16.98 -8.50
C PHE A 37 -14.01 -17.24 -8.78
N SER A 38 -13.54 -17.01 -10.01
CA SER A 38 -12.10 -17.03 -10.36
C SER A 38 -11.28 -16.03 -9.56
N ASP A 39 -11.87 -14.89 -9.22
CA ASP A 39 -11.17 -13.74 -8.64
C ASP A 39 -10.82 -13.99 -7.16
N PHE A 40 -11.41 -15.04 -6.58
CA PHE A 40 -11.16 -15.51 -5.23
C PHE A 40 -10.33 -16.81 -5.16
N TYR A 41 -9.82 -17.33 -6.29
CA TYR A 41 -8.99 -18.54 -6.28
C TYR A 41 -7.72 -18.38 -5.42
N ASP A 42 -7.19 -17.15 -5.35
CA ASP A 42 -6.05 -16.76 -4.54
C ASP A 42 -6.46 -16.03 -3.23
N ALA A 43 -7.75 -16.00 -2.87
CA ALA A 43 -8.20 -15.36 -1.64
C ALA A 43 -8.03 -16.32 -0.44
N GLU A 44 -7.24 -15.89 0.56
CA GLU A 44 -6.91 -16.73 1.73
C GLU A 44 -8.15 -17.14 2.55
N CYS A 45 -9.15 -16.24 2.64
CA CYS A 45 -10.45 -16.50 3.27
C CYS A 45 -11.60 -16.12 2.33
N LEU A 46 -12.23 -17.15 1.76
CA LEU A 46 -13.41 -17.03 0.89
C LEU A 46 -14.74 -17.02 1.66
N LEU A 47 -14.73 -17.66 2.83
CA LEU A 47 -15.84 -17.78 3.77
C LEU A 47 -15.24 -17.77 5.18
N ASP A 48 -15.75 -16.91 6.05
CA ASP A 48 -15.37 -16.92 7.46
C ASP A 48 -15.75 -18.28 8.07
N ASN A 49 -14.76 -18.96 8.64
CA ASN A 49 -14.98 -20.23 9.32
C ASN A 49 -15.51 -19.95 10.74
N PRO A 50 -16.79 -20.21 11.06
CA PRO A 50 -17.37 -19.82 12.37
C PRO A 50 -16.77 -20.59 13.56
N PHE A 51 -15.99 -21.64 13.31
CA PHE A 51 -15.27 -22.43 14.31
C PHE A 51 -13.78 -22.05 14.43
N PHE A 52 -13.25 -21.27 13.49
CA PHE A 52 -11.90 -20.71 13.56
C PHE A 52 -12.01 -19.22 13.83
N ARG A 53 -11.67 -18.82 15.05
CA ARG A 53 -11.32 -17.44 15.35
C ARG A 53 -9.82 -17.35 15.22
N GLU A 54 -9.31 -16.33 14.53
CA GLU A 54 -7.92 -15.95 14.72
C GLU A 54 -7.66 -15.72 16.22
N ARG A 55 -6.42 -15.95 16.66
CA ARG A 55 -6.08 -15.66 18.05
C ARG A 55 -6.36 -14.18 18.26
N THR A 56 -7.09 -13.83 19.33
CA THR A 56 -7.30 -12.45 19.75
C THR A 56 -5.98 -11.71 19.67
N GLN A 57 -5.98 -10.63 18.89
CA GLN A 57 -4.81 -9.81 18.61
C GLN A 57 -4.10 -9.47 19.92
N GLU A 58 -2.78 -9.69 20.01
CA GLU A 58 -1.99 -9.31 21.20
C GLU A 58 -1.82 -7.78 21.23
N CYS A 59 -2.87 -7.06 21.64
CA CYS A 59 -2.93 -5.60 21.70
C CYS A 59 -1.81 -5.00 22.58
N ASP A 60 -1.24 -5.80 23.49
CA ASP A 60 -0.09 -5.46 24.32
C ASP A 60 1.09 -4.91 23.49
N LEU A 61 1.26 -5.38 22.23
CA LEU A 61 2.33 -4.93 21.34
C LEU A 61 2.21 -3.45 20.91
N CYS A 62 1.01 -2.85 20.99
CA CYS A 62 0.79 -1.45 20.63
C CYS A 62 0.56 -0.50 21.84
N MET A 63 0.42 -1.01 23.07
CA MET A 63 0.20 -0.20 24.29
C MET A 63 1.23 0.92 24.47
N ASP A 64 2.52 0.60 24.38
CA ASP A 64 3.62 1.56 24.59
C ASP A 64 3.95 2.41 23.33
N THR A 65 3.18 2.27 22.25
CA THR A 65 3.40 3.05 21.03
C THR A 65 2.44 4.24 21.00
N HIS A 66 2.99 5.44 21.17
CA HIS A 66 2.24 6.71 21.12
C HIS A 66 2.71 7.64 19.99
N GLU A 67 3.83 7.32 19.33
CA GLU A 67 4.39 8.08 18.20
C GLU A 67 4.99 7.17 17.13
N VAL A 68 5.05 7.69 15.90
CA VAL A 68 5.66 7.00 14.76
C VAL A 68 7.13 7.40 14.66
N LYS A 69 8.03 6.43 14.81
CA LYS A 69 9.47 6.72 14.81
C LYS A 69 9.97 7.11 13.42
N LEU A 70 10.75 8.18 13.36
CA LEU A 70 11.46 8.60 12.15
C LEU A 70 12.86 7.99 12.15
N MET A 71 13.17 7.20 11.12
CA MET A 71 14.44 6.47 10.98
C MET A 71 15.24 6.97 9.78
N THR A 72 16.54 7.18 9.98
CA THR A 72 17.51 7.50 8.91
C THR A 72 18.61 6.45 8.77
N GLU A 73 18.69 5.51 9.72
CA GLU A 73 19.65 4.40 9.72
C GLU A 73 19.00 3.11 9.19
N SER A 74 19.61 2.51 8.18
CA SER A 74 19.22 1.22 7.56
C SER A 74 19.74 -0.01 8.30
N LYS A 75 20.14 0.12 9.58
CA LYS A 75 20.71 -0.98 10.37
C LYS A 75 19.69 -2.12 10.51
N HIS A 76 19.97 -3.26 9.87
CA HIS A 76 19.07 -4.41 9.79
C HIS A 76 18.51 -4.88 11.14
N TRP A 77 19.31 -4.89 12.21
CA TRP A 77 18.85 -5.28 13.55
C TRP A 77 17.80 -4.33 14.15
N LEU A 78 17.88 -3.03 13.82
CA LEU A 78 16.95 -2.00 14.32
C LEU A 78 15.60 -2.11 13.61
N VAL A 79 15.63 -2.28 12.28
CA VAL A 79 14.42 -2.56 11.50
C VAL A 79 13.78 -3.87 11.94
N ARG A 80 14.56 -4.95 12.09
CA ARG A 80 14.06 -6.24 12.59
C ARG A 80 13.38 -6.11 13.94
N ARG A 81 13.96 -5.33 14.87
CA ARG A 81 13.34 -5.04 16.17
C ARG A 81 11.99 -4.33 16.01
N HIS A 82 11.89 -3.31 15.16
CA HIS A 82 10.60 -2.62 14.94
C HIS A 82 9.54 -3.55 14.33
N CYS A 83 9.91 -4.36 13.33
CA CYS A 83 9.03 -5.38 12.74
C CYS A 83 8.58 -6.41 13.79
N GLN A 84 9.49 -6.96 14.59
CA GLN A 84 9.16 -7.92 15.66
C GLN A 84 8.23 -7.33 16.73
N GLN A 85 8.39 -6.04 17.06
CA GLN A 85 7.50 -5.33 17.99
C GLN A 85 6.20 -4.84 17.32
N GLN A 86 5.94 -5.17 16.05
CA GLN A 86 4.85 -4.62 15.23
C GLN A 86 4.80 -3.08 15.23
N GLN A 87 5.91 -2.40 15.58
CA GLN A 87 5.93 -0.96 15.80
C GLN A 87 6.14 -0.22 14.47
N PRO A 88 5.22 0.69 14.09
CA PRO A 88 5.31 1.42 12.85
C PRO A 88 6.43 2.45 12.86
N PHE A 89 7.06 2.64 11.71
CA PHE A 89 8.10 3.66 11.52
C PHE A 89 8.09 4.24 10.10
N VAL A 90 8.73 5.40 9.97
CA VAL A 90 8.99 6.05 8.68
C VAL A 90 10.49 6.11 8.46
N PHE A 91 10.98 5.37 7.48
CA PHE A 91 12.35 5.46 7.02
C PHE A 91 12.50 6.59 6.00
N LYS A 92 13.52 7.43 6.17
CA LYS A 92 13.84 8.57 5.31
C LYS A 92 15.15 8.28 4.56
N PRO A 93 15.10 7.88 3.27
CA PRO A 93 16.30 7.58 2.51
C PRO A 93 17.17 8.82 2.30
N LYS A 94 18.49 8.64 2.21
CA LYS A 94 19.43 9.74 1.86
C LYS A 94 19.28 10.21 0.41
N LEU A 95 18.83 9.31 -0.46
CA LEU A 95 18.55 9.56 -1.87
C LEU A 95 17.21 8.90 -2.18
N VAL A 96 16.28 9.68 -2.71
CA VAL A 96 14.98 9.21 -3.20
C VAL A 96 14.89 9.60 -4.68
N PRO A 97 14.63 8.68 -5.61
CA PRO A 97 14.18 9.07 -6.94
C PRO A 97 12.78 9.68 -6.82
N THR A 98 12.62 10.95 -7.23
CA THR A 98 11.28 11.50 -7.48
C THR A 98 10.65 10.73 -8.63
N VAL A 99 9.43 10.24 -8.44
CA VAL A 99 8.64 9.55 -9.46
C VAL A 99 7.48 10.45 -9.84
N THR A 100 7.42 10.83 -11.11
CA THR A 100 6.32 11.62 -11.68
C THR A 100 5.30 10.71 -12.39
N PHE A 101 4.12 11.26 -12.72
CA PHE A 101 3.12 10.53 -13.51
C PHE A 101 3.67 10.22 -14.91
N GLU A 102 4.43 11.14 -15.48
CA GLU A 102 5.13 11.00 -16.75
C GLU A 102 6.12 9.83 -16.72
N ASP A 103 6.88 9.63 -15.63
CA ASP A 103 7.77 8.48 -15.49
C ASP A 103 6.99 7.15 -15.52
N VAL A 104 5.81 7.09 -14.89
CA VAL A 104 4.93 5.91 -14.89
C VAL A 104 4.38 5.65 -16.30
N VAL A 105 3.92 6.68 -17.02
CA VAL A 105 3.50 6.60 -18.43
C VAL A 105 4.64 6.05 -19.30
N ASP A 106 5.86 6.55 -19.10
CA ASP A 106 7.05 6.13 -19.85
C ASP A 106 7.43 4.67 -19.54
N LEU A 107 7.36 4.25 -18.27
CA LEU A 107 7.59 2.86 -17.87
C LEU A 107 6.54 1.94 -18.47
N TYR A 108 5.27 2.35 -18.47
CA TYR A 108 4.18 1.60 -19.06
C TYR A 108 4.39 1.41 -20.57
N ASN A 109 4.56 2.50 -21.31
CA ASN A 109 4.73 2.47 -22.77
C ASN A 109 5.95 1.63 -23.20
N LYS A 110 7.05 1.66 -22.44
CA LYS A 110 8.26 0.86 -22.73
C LYS A 110 8.11 -0.65 -22.43
N ASN A 111 7.08 -1.07 -21.70
CA ASN A 111 6.89 -2.46 -21.26
C ASN A 111 5.44 -2.95 -21.42
N LYS A 112 4.65 -2.32 -22.30
CA LYS A 112 3.19 -2.47 -22.40
C LYS A 112 2.72 -3.92 -22.47
N ASP A 113 3.29 -4.71 -23.39
CA ASP A 113 2.91 -6.12 -23.62
C ASP A 113 3.03 -6.99 -22.34
N VAL A 114 4.03 -6.68 -21.50
CA VAL A 114 4.25 -7.36 -20.22
C VAL A 114 3.32 -6.81 -19.15
N LEU A 115 3.15 -5.49 -19.05
CA LEU A 115 2.38 -4.88 -17.96
C LEU A 115 0.88 -5.12 -18.10
N ASP A 116 0.34 -5.08 -19.32
CA ASP A 116 -1.07 -5.42 -19.61
C ASP A 116 -1.40 -6.85 -19.21
N THR A 117 -0.51 -7.80 -19.49
CA THR A 117 -0.67 -9.23 -19.13
C THR A 117 -0.35 -9.53 -17.66
N SER A 118 0.11 -8.54 -16.89
CA SER A 118 0.49 -8.68 -15.48
C SER A 118 -0.51 -8.07 -14.50
N VAL A 119 -1.61 -7.48 -14.97
CA VAL A 119 -2.66 -6.92 -14.11
C VAL A 119 -3.43 -8.06 -13.44
N ALA A 120 -3.39 -8.13 -12.11
CA ALA A 120 -4.30 -8.99 -11.35
C ALA A 120 -5.62 -8.29 -11.06
N ARG A 121 -5.55 -7.03 -10.63
CA ARG A 121 -6.72 -6.21 -10.32
C ARG A 121 -6.46 -4.79 -10.76
N PHE A 122 -7.48 -4.15 -11.33
CA PHE A 122 -7.48 -2.73 -11.63
C PHE A 122 -8.80 -2.14 -11.12
N TYR A 123 -8.72 -1.02 -10.43
CA TYR A 123 -9.87 -0.24 -9.99
C TYR A 123 -9.62 1.24 -10.29
N SER A 124 -10.68 1.93 -10.68
CA SER A 124 -10.71 3.36 -10.94
C SER A 124 -11.99 3.95 -10.36
N SER A 125 -11.92 5.16 -9.80
CA SER A 125 -13.09 5.98 -9.46
C SER A 125 -13.76 6.59 -10.70
N ASP A 126 -13.11 6.50 -11.86
CA ASP A 126 -13.47 7.18 -13.11
C ASP A 126 -13.82 6.17 -14.22
N GLN A 127 -15.04 6.28 -14.75
CA GLN A 127 -15.57 5.37 -15.77
C GLN A 127 -14.91 5.54 -17.15
N GLU A 128 -14.23 6.67 -17.40
CA GLU A 128 -13.43 6.86 -18.62
C GLU A 128 -12.12 6.06 -18.60
N VAL A 129 -11.76 5.51 -17.43
CA VAL A 129 -10.53 4.75 -17.17
C VAL A 129 -10.88 3.36 -16.61
N PRO A 130 -11.46 2.45 -17.41
CA PRO A 130 -11.81 1.11 -16.96
C PRO A 130 -10.62 0.17 -16.75
N ASP A 131 -9.45 0.49 -17.31
CA ASP A 131 -8.25 -0.37 -17.29
C ASP A 131 -6.94 0.45 -17.38
N ILE A 132 -5.80 -0.24 -17.32
CA ILE A 132 -4.48 0.39 -17.41
C ILE A 132 -4.16 0.96 -18.81
N GLY A 133 -4.75 0.39 -19.86
CA GLY A 133 -4.51 0.80 -21.25
C GLY A 133 -5.22 2.11 -21.61
N SER A 134 -6.42 2.31 -21.06
CA SER A 134 -7.17 3.56 -21.11
C SER A 134 -6.50 4.63 -20.25
N LEU A 135 -6.02 4.29 -19.04
CA LEU A 135 -5.27 5.20 -18.18
C LEU A 135 -4.09 5.87 -18.91
N PHE A 136 -3.25 5.10 -19.59
CA PHE A 136 -2.04 5.63 -20.23
C PHE A 136 -2.19 5.88 -21.75
N GLY A 137 -3.30 5.44 -22.34
CA GLY A 137 -3.63 5.60 -23.76
C GLY A 137 -4.45 6.87 -24.08
N LEU A 138 -4.90 7.60 -23.06
CA LEU A 138 -5.51 8.91 -23.24
C LEU A 138 -4.49 9.88 -23.87
N LYS A 139 -4.90 10.55 -24.95
CA LYS A 139 -4.05 11.54 -25.65
C LYS A 139 -3.77 12.81 -24.85
N ASP A 140 -4.37 12.93 -23.66
CA ASP A 140 -4.39 14.12 -22.82
C ASP A 140 -4.05 13.74 -21.37
N ASN A 141 -2.82 13.25 -21.20
CA ASN A 141 -2.25 12.89 -19.91
C ASN A 141 -2.17 14.09 -18.94
N ASP A 142 -2.09 15.32 -19.47
CA ASP A 142 -2.11 16.57 -18.68
C ASP A 142 -3.46 16.78 -17.99
N ASN A 143 -4.57 16.52 -18.68
CA ASN A 143 -5.90 16.57 -18.07
C ASN A 143 -6.10 15.44 -17.06
N LEU A 144 -5.61 14.22 -17.35
CA LEU A 144 -5.69 13.09 -16.42
C LEU A 144 -4.92 13.35 -15.12
N LYS A 145 -3.68 13.85 -15.21
CA LYS A 145 -2.82 14.24 -14.08
C LYS A 145 -3.42 15.33 -13.17
N LYS A 146 -4.44 16.05 -13.66
CA LYS A 146 -5.17 17.10 -12.91
C LYS A 146 -6.63 16.73 -12.67
N LYS A 147 -7.08 15.52 -13.05
CA LYS A 147 -8.48 15.11 -12.94
C LYS A 147 -8.85 14.97 -11.46
N THR A 148 -9.62 15.95 -10.99
CA THR A 148 -10.02 16.03 -9.60
C THR A 148 -10.92 14.84 -9.25
N GLY A 149 -10.66 14.16 -8.13
CA GLY A 149 -11.44 12.99 -7.71
C GLY A 149 -10.99 11.64 -8.30
N LEU A 150 -10.04 11.63 -9.25
CA LEU A 150 -9.49 10.39 -9.80
C LEU A 150 -8.73 9.62 -8.72
N SER A 151 -9.06 8.35 -8.54
CA SER A 151 -8.29 7.39 -7.73
C SER A 151 -8.18 6.09 -8.51
N VAL A 152 -6.96 5.59 -8.64
CA VAL A 152 -6.65 4.38 -9.41
C VAL A 152 -5.82 3.45 -8.53
N ASN A 153 -6.21 2.18 -8.50
CA ASN A 153 -5.51 1.10 -7.83
C ASN A 153 -5.16 0.03 -8.87
N TRP A 154 -3.87 -0.08 -9.20
CA TRP A 154 -3.32 -1.10 -10.10
C TRP A 154 -2.53 -2.12 -9.29
N VAL A 155 -3.07 -3.33 -9.16
CA VAL A 155 -2.38 -4.49 -8.60
C VAL A 155 -1.75 -5.30 -9.75
N SER A 156 -0.42 -5.38 -9.77
CA SER A 156 0.31 -6.30 -10.65
C SER A 156 0.69 -7.58 -9.91
N LYS A 157 0.67 -8.72 -10.60
CA LYS A 157 0.93 -10.05 -10.03
C LYS A 157 1.80 -10.90 -10.95
N ASN A 158 3.11 -10.65 -10.90
CA ASN A 158 4.15 -11.64 -11.18
C ASN A 158 5.55 -11.04 -10.89
N MET A 159 6.57 -11.87 -11.05
CA MET A 159 7.97 -11.48 -10.88
C MET A 159 8.44 -10.46 -11.93
N VAL A 160 7.95 -10.52 -13.17
CA VAL A 160 8.45 -9.67 -14.27
C VAL A 160 7.92 -8.24 -14.14
N SER A 161 6.62 -8.05 -13.86
CA SER A 161 6.07 -6.73 -13.51
C SER A 161 6.73 -6.14 -12.28
N SER A 162 6.97 -6.97 -11.25
CA SER A 162 7.72 -6.56 -10.05
C SER A 162 9.13 -6.07 -10.39
N GLN A 163 9.86 -6.77 -11.27
CA GLN A 163 11.19 -6.33 -11.73
C GLN A 163 11.15 -5.03 -12.55
N ILE A 164 10.10 -4.82 -13.35
CA ILE A 164 9.89 -3.57 -14.11
C ILE A 164 9.59 -2.41 -13.15
N LEU A 165 8.64 -2.57 -12.23
CA LEU A 165 8.28 -1.56 -11.23
C LEU A 165 9.44 -1.21 -10.28
N ARG A 166 10.26 -2.20 -9.89
CA ARG A 166 11.47 -1.98 -9.06
C ARG A 166 12.52 -1.06 -9.69
N LYS A 167 12.50 -0.80 -11.01
CA LYS A 167 13.36 0.19 -11.67
C LYS A 167 13.04 1.63 -11.22
N MET A 168 11.79 1.85 -10.82
CA MET A 168 11.22 3.14 -10.40
C MET A 168 11.04 3.21 -8.89
N PHE A 169 10.62 2.09 -8.29
CA PHE A 169 10.42 1.92 -6.85
C PHE A 169 11.45 0.91 -6.31
N PRO A 170 12.72 1.33 -6.13
CA PRO A 170 13.78 0.43 -5.68
C PRO A 170 13.49 -0.10 -4.28
N ARG A 171 13.85 -1.37 -4.04
CA ARG A 171 13.75 -2.00 -2.71
C ARG A 171 14.57 -1.19 -1.69
N PRO A 172 14.04 -0.86 -0.50
CA PRO A 172 14.81 -0.16 0.53
C PRO A 172 16.03 -0.98 0.97
N GLU A 173 17.14 -0.30 1.28
CA GLU A 173 18.41 -0.95 1.68
C GLU A 173 18.25 -1.91 2.88
N PHE A 174 17.32 -1.59 3.79
CA PHE A 174 17.05 -2.38 4.99
C PHE A 174 16.23 -3.66 4.74
N VAL A 175 15.65 -3.85 3.55
CA VAL A 175 14.87 -5.05 3.20
C VAL A 175 15.79 -6.06 2.49
N PRO A 176 16.03 -7.25 3.06
CA PRO A 176 16.82 -8.29 2.42
C PRO A 176 16.25 -8.71 1.06
N PRO A 177 17.08 -9.04 0.05
CA PRO A 177 16.62 -9.56 -1.23
C PRO A 177 15.73 -10.80 -1.12
N GLU A 178 16.01 -11.65 -0.13
CA GLU A 178 15.39 -12.96 0.05
C GLU A 178 14.04 -12.89 0.77
N SER A 179 13.72 -11.76 1.41
CA SER A 179 12.51 -11.64 2.25
C SER A 179 11.33 -10.95 1.55
N GLU A 180 11.52 -10.45 0.34
CA GLU A 180 10.47 -9.86 -0.49
C GLU A 180 9.65 -10.95 -1.22
N VAL A 181 8.91 -11.75 -0.45
CA VAL A 181 8.21 -12.96 -0.93
C VAL A 181 6.93 -12.71 -1.74
N ALA A 182 6.32 -11.53 -1.61
CA ALA A 182 5.04 -11.23 -2.27
C ALA A 182 5.22 -10.76 -3.73
N LEU A 183 4.62 -11.50 -4.66
CA LEU A 183 4.53 -11.15 -6.09
C LEU A 183 3.50 -10.06 -6.39
N GLU A 184 2.53 -9.84 -5.49
CA GLU A 184 1.55 -8.76 -5.64
C GLU A 184 2.20 -7.42 -5.25
N LYS A 185 2.21 -6.48 -6.21
CA LYS A 185 2.63 -5.09 -6.01
C LYS A 185 1.50 -4.17 -6.41
N THR A 186 1.19 -3.20 -5.57
CA THR A 186 0.12 -2.24 -5.84
C THR A 186 0.72 -0.88 -6.12
N LEU A 187 0.27 -0.25 -7.21
CA LEU A 187 0.50 1.15 -7.51
C LEU A 187 -0.83 1.90 -7.39
N TYR A 188 -0.86 2.92 -6.56
CA TYR A 188 -1.95 3.87 -6.48
C TYR A 188 -1.56 5.16 -7.18
N ILE A 189 -2.50 5.70 -7.96
CA ILE A 189 -2.36 6.97 -8.68
C ILE A 189 -3.62 7.77 -8.43
N ASP A 190 -3.47 8.94 -7.82
CA ASP A 190 -4.58 9.76 -7.35
C ASP A 190 -4.45 11.16 -7.84
N GLY A 191 -5.46 11.66 -8.55
CA GLY A 191 -5.58 13.07 -8.88
C GLY A 191 -5.92 13.92 -7.64
N PRO A 192 -5.89 15.26 -7.79
CA PRO A 192 -6.21 16.17 -6.70
C PRO A 192 -7.58 15.85 -6.08
N LYS A 193 -7.68 15.84 -4.74
CA LYS A 193 -8.92 15.61 -3.99
C LYS A 193 -9.61 14.27 -4.32
N SER A 194 -8.83 13.21 -4.57
CA SER A 194 -9.35 11.84 -4.70
C SER A 194 -10.08 11.36 -3.44
N GLN A 195 -10.80 10.23 -3.53
CA GLN A 195 -11.41 9.63 -2.34
C GLN A 195 -10.35 8.95 -1.46
N LEU A 196 -10.66 8.76 -0.18
CA LEU A 196 -9.85 7.93 0.70
C LEU A 196 -9.94 6.46 0.24
N PHE A 197 -8.82 5.77 0.16
CA PHE A 197 -8.72 4.32 -0.01
C PHE A 197 -7.86 3.73 1.10
N GLU A 198 -8.08 2.46 1.45
CA GLU A 198 -7.12 1.77 2.32
C GLU A 198 -5.81 1.53 1.57
N VAL A 199 -4.70 1.66 2.31
CA VAL A 199 -3.34 1.94 1.81
C VAL A 199 -3.18 3.38 1.40
N ILE A 200 -2.74 4.18 2.34
CA ILE A 200 -2.08 5.46 2.14
C ILE A 200 -1.61 5.90 3.58
N GLY A 201 -0.73 6.89 3.88
CA GLY A 201 -0.27 7.18 5.27
C GLY A 201 -0.33 8.62 5.91
N GLY A 202 -0.49 8.76 7.23
CA GLY A 202 -0.81 7.73 8.22
C GLY A 202 -1.37 8.36 9.49
N PHE A 203 -2.64 8.07 9.80
CA PHE A 203 -2.91 7.60 11.16
C PHE A 203 -2.86 6.08 11.12
N TYR A 204 -2.01 5.47 11.95
CA TYR A 204 -2.09 4.04 12.17
C TYR A 204 -3.25 3.80 13.12
N GLN A 205 -4.30 3.14 12.64
CA GLN A 205 -5.38 2.69 13.49
C GLN A 205 -5.11 1.23 13.87
N ALA A 206 -5.14 0.92 15.17
CA ALA A 206 -5.20 -0.46 15.60
C ALA A 206 -6.50 -1.12 15.07
N TYR A 207 -6.54 -2.45 14.97
CA TYR A 207 -7.81 -3.13 14.67
C TYR A 207 -8.88 -2.78 15.73
N GLU A 208 -10.16 -2.88 15.35
CA GLU A 208 -11.30 -2.51 16.20
C GLU A 208 -11.29 -3.22 17.56
N GLU A 209 -10.74 -4.43 17.63
CA GLU A 209 -10.52 -5.21 18.85
C GLU A 209 -9.51 -4.58 19.83
N CYS A 210 -8.59 -3.74 19.34
CA CYS A 210 -7.54 -3.08 20.12
C CYS A 210 -7.73 -1.55 20.24
N SER A 211 -8.82 -0.96 19.72
CA SER A 211 -8.98 0.50 19.67
C SER A 211 -9.09 1.17 21.06
N ASP A 212 -9.56 0.42 22.06
CA ASP A 212 -9.68 0.89 23.45
C ASP A 212 -8.32 0.95 24.17
N VAL A 213 -7.31 0.24 23.63
CA VAL A 213 -5.99 0.05 24.23
C VAL A 213 -4.93 0.85 23.47
N CYS A 214 -5.02 0.88 22.14
CA CYS A 214 -3.98 1.43 21.27
C CYS A 214 -4.43 2.71 20.56
N SER A 215 -3.77 3.81 20.90
CA SER A 215 -4.08 5.14 20.36
C SER A 215 -3.75 5.25 18.87
N PRO A 216 -4.52 6.02 18.08
CA PRO A 216 -4.21 6.27 16.67
C PRO A 216 -2.92 7.10 16.54
N LEU A 217 -2.02 6.67 15.65
CA LEU A 217 -0.68 7.25 15.52
C LEU A 217 -0.53 8.12 14.27
N HIS A 218 -0.50 9.44 14.43
CA HIS A 218 -0.43 10.38 13.32
C HIS A 218 1.01 10.65 12.84
N VAL A 219 1.24 10.69 11.52
CA VAL A 219 2.53 11.06 10.92
C VAL A 219 2.41 11.86 9.62
N ASP A 220 3.15 12.98 9.59
CA ASP A 220 3.33 13.81 8.40
C ASP A 220 4.40 13.23 7.48
N LEU A 221 3.94 12.60 6.41
CA LEU A 221 4.77 11.95 5.41
C LEU A 221 5.05 12.88 4.22
N LYS A 222 6.34 13.03 3.90
CA LYS A 222 6.88 13.81 2.79
C LYS A 222 7.12 12.95 1.54
N GLU A 223 7.47 13.63 0.46
CA GLU A 223 7.95 13.03 -0.78
C GLU A 223 9.16 12.11 -0.52
N GLY A 224 9.02 10.83 -0.86
CA GLY A 224 10.07 9.82 -0.69
C GLY A 224 10.17 9.17 0.69
N ASP A 225 9.33 9.55 1.64
CA ASP A 225 9.25 8.87 2.94
C ASP A 225 8.74 7.43 2.75
N ILE A 226 9.42 6.47 3.38
CA ILE A 226 9.07 5.04 3.33
C ILE A 226 8.40 4.62 4.63
N VAL A 227 7.13 4.25 4.55
CA VAL A 227 6.30 3.82 5.67
C VAL A 227 6.40 2.31 5.84
N VAL A 228 6.63 1.82 7.05
CA VAL A 228 6.70 0.36 7.34
C VAL A 228 5.82 0.04 8.54
N PHE A 229 4.97 -0.98 8.40
CA PHE A 229 4.16 -1.49 9.51
C PHE A 229 3.75 -2.96 9.35
N GLY A 230 3.34 -3.53 10.48
CA GLY A 230 2.67 -4.83 10.54
C GLY A 230 1.17 -4.70 10.24
N PRO A 231 0.68 -5.21 9.10
CA PRO A 231 -0.74 -5.15 8.72
C PRO A 231 -1.66 -5.95 9.64
N ALA A 232 -1.11 -6.88 10.44
CA ALA A 232 -1.86 -7.55 11.49
C ALA A 232 -2.29 -6.57 12.59
N MET A 233 -1.41 -5.65 13.01
CA MET A 233 -1.70 -4.74 14.11
C MET A 233 -2.29 -3.40 13.66
N TRP A 234 -1.83 -2.88 12.52
CA TRP A 234 -2.15 -1.51 12.11
C TRP A 234 -2.74 -1.45 10.70
N ARG A 235 -3.77 -0.61 10.54
CA ARG A 235 -4.26 -0.12 9.24
C ARG A 235 -3.69 1.27 8.96
N LEU A 236 -3.47 1.60 7.69
CA LEU A 236 -2.80 2.83 7.27
C LEU A 236 -3.69 3.64 6.28
N ASN A 237 -3.93 4.92 6.62
CA ASN A 237 -4.70 5.90 5.83
C ASN A 237 -3.90 7.23 5.56
N ILE A 238 -3.69 7.72 4.29
CA ILE A 238 -3.23 9.13 4.00
C ILE A 238 -4.49 10.00 4.09
N MET A 239 -4.33 11.24 3.67
CA MET A 239 -5.35 12.06 3.09
C MET A 239 -4.90 12.44 1.67
N PRO A 240 -5.79 12.41 0.67
CA PRO A 240 -5.47 12.67 -0.74
C PRO A 240 -4.67 13.96 -0.92
N ASN A 241 -3.85 14.02 -1.97
CA ASN A 241 -3.19 15.27 -2.35
C ASN A 241 -4.24 16.29 -2.79
N MET A 242 -4.14 17.54 -2.34
CA MET A 242 -5.14 18.58 -2.63
C MET A 242 -4.81 19.43 -3.87
N GLU A 243 -3.55 19.40 -4.31
CA GLU A 243 -3.00 20.30 -5.34
C GLU A 243 -2.59 19.55 -6.61
N ASP A 244 -1.93 18.40 -6.46
CA ASP A 244 -1.31 17.62 -7.56
C ASP A 244 -1.72 16.14 -7.52
N THR A 245 -1.33 15.38 -8.55
CA THR A 245 -1.37 13.92 -8.48
C THR A 245 -0.41 13.37 -7.42
N SER A 246 -0.84 12.39 -6.64
CA SER A 246 0.03 11.56 -5.78
C SER A 246 0.18 10.15 -6.34
N ILE A 247 1.37 9.58 -6.15
CA ILE A 247 1.71 8.20 -6.54
C ILE A 247 2.20 7.47 -5.29
N VAL A 248 1.66 6.28 -5.03
CA VAL A 248 2.03 5.45 -3.88
C VAL A 248 2.27 4.02 -4.33
N TYR A 249 3.47 3.51 -4.06
CA TYR A 249 3.85 2.13 -4.34
C TYR A 249 3.82 1.27 -3.08
N VAL A 250 3.32 0.04 -3.21
CA VAL A 250 3.22 -0.96 -2.14
C VAL A 250 3.97 -2.23 -2.49
N GLY A 251 4.73 -2.72 -1.51
CA GLY A 251 5.15 -4.11 -1.46
C GLY A 251 4.98 -4.68 -0.05
N SER A 252 5.12 -5.99 0.07
CA SER A 252 5.31 -6.66 1.35
C SER A 252 6.57 -7.52 1.39
N PHE A 253 7.07 -7.72 2.60
CA PHE A 253 8.29 -8.47 2.92
C PHE A 253 8.17 -9.16 4.29
N THR A 254 9.08 -10.08 4.59
CA THR A 254 9.18 -10.81 5.89
C THR A 254 10.52 -10.52 6.59
N VAL A 255 10.68 -10.90 7.88
CA VAL A 255 11.89 -10.65 8.72
C VAL A 255 12.09 -11.73 9.80
#